data_AF-A0A925PZF4-F1
#
_entry.id   AF-A0A925PZF4-F1
#
_cell.length_a   1.000
_cell.length_b   1.000
_cell.length_c   1.000
_cell.angle_alpha   90.00
_cell.angle_beta   90.00
_cell.angle_gamma   90.00
#
_symmetry.space_group_name_H-M   'P 1'
#
loop_
_entity.id
_entity.type
_entity.pdbx_description
1 polymer ?
#
loop_
_entity_poly.entity_id
_entity_poly.type
_entity_poly.pdbx_seq_one_letter_code
_entity_poly.pdbx_strand_id
1 'polypeptide(L)'
;MMGADGFYEADKLMFYTAMQRDADWGKEFPDVLRNEDWNYAVFTLDKKPRAGVNQAECLACHKPLDKVSYTFTLKQLTEAKGR
;
A
#
# COMPACT_ATOMS: atom_id res chain seq x y z
N MET A 1 17.07 -12.17 -4.61
CA MET A 1 18.34 -12.91 -4.80
C MET A 1 18.81 -12.65 -6.22
N MET A 2 20.11 -12.71 -6.53
CA MET A 2 20.58 -12.66 -7.93
C MET A 2 20.62 -14.09 -8.45
N GLY A 3 19.86 -14.36 -9.52
CA GLY A 3 19.79 -15.64 -10.20
C GLY A 3 21.09 -15.97 -10.95
N ALA A 4 21.20 -17.20 -11.43
CA ALA A 4 22.39 -17.65 -12.16
C ALA A 4 22.58 -16.93 -13.51
N ASP A 5 21.52 -16.35 -14.04
CA ASP A 5 21.49 -15.52 -15.26
C ASP A 5 21.77 -14.03 -14.99
N GLY A 6 22.00 -13.64 -13.73
CA GLY A 6 22.26 -12.26 -13.31
C GLY A 6 20.99 -11.43 -13.08
N PHE A 7 19.79 -11.98 -13.27
CA PHE A 7 18.53 -11.27 -13.00
C PHE A 7 18.06 -11.44 -11.56
N TYR A 8 17.20 -10.52 -11.09
CA TYR A 8 16.63 -10.64 -9.75
C TYR A 8 15.53 -11.70 -9.71
N GLU A 9 15.67 -12.66 -8.79
CA GLU A 9 14.66 -13.65 -8.46
C GLU A 9 14.05 -13.38 -7.09
N ALA A 10 12.75 -13.66 -6.97
CA ALA A 10 12.06 -13.65 -5.69
C ALA A 10 12.61 -14.78 -4.80
N ASP A 11 13.00 -14.45 -3.57
CA ASP A 11 13.54 -15.41 -2.61
C ASP A 11 12.43 -15.89 -1.66
N LYS A 12 12.25 -15.18 -0.54
CA LYS A 12 11.24 -15.52 0.47
C LYS A 12 10.21 -14.42 0.57
N LEU A 13 8.96 -14.84 0.76
CA LEU A 13 7.89 -13.93 1.14
C LEU A 13 8.16 -13.43 2.58
N MET A 14 8.13 -12.11 2.76
CA MET A 14 8.51 -11.49 4.04
C MET A 14 7.30 -11.07 4.88
N PHE A 15 6.30 -10.46 4.25
CA PHE A 15 5.06 -9.97 4.86
C PHE A 15 4.09 -9.55 3.74
N TYR A 16 2.87 -9.19 4.13
CA TYR A 16 1.87 -8.62 3.24
C TYR A 16 1.61 -7.16 3.60
N THR A 17 1.32 -6.33 2.62
CA THR A 17 0.81 -4.97 2.83
C THR A 17 -0.57 -4.87 2.20
N ALA A 18 -1.50 -4.21 2.87
CA ALA A 18 -2.83 -3.95 2.32
C ALA A 18 -3.15 -2.47 2.38
N MET A 19 -3.92 -2.05 1.39
CA MET A 19 -4.60 -0.76 1.36
C MET A 19 -6.08 -1.04 1.14
N GLN A 20 -6.94 -0.41 1.93
CA GLN A 20 -8.39 -0.51 1.76
C GLN A 20 -9.04 0.85 2.00
N ARG A 21 -10.11 1.10 1.26
CA ARG A 21 -11.00 2.24 1.43
C ARG A 21 -12.36 1.74 1.88
N ASP A 22 -12.91 2.36 2.91
CA ASP A 22 -14.28 2.12 3.37
C ASP A 22 -14.86 3.41 3.95
N ALA A 23 -16.17 3.60 3.87
CA ALA A 23 -16.80 4.82 4.34
C ALA A 23 -16.42 5.12 5.80
N ASP A 24 -16.16 6.40 6.08
CA ASP A 24 -15.85 6.93 7.40
C ASP A 24 -14.52 6.51 8.02
N TRP A 25 -13.66 5.81 7.29
CA TRP A 25 -12.32 5.45 7.73
C TRP A 25 -11.34 6.62 7.74
N GLY A 26 -10.30 6.55 8.57
CA GLY A 26 -9.19 7.52 8.57
C GLY A 26 -9.51 8.85 9.24
N LYS A 27 -10.71 9.03 9.81
CA LYS A 27 -11.13 10.21 10.58
C LYS A 27 -10.25 10.44 11.82
N GLU A 28 -9.60 9.39 12.32
CA GLU A 28 -8.63 9.43 13.41
C GLU A 28 -7.32 10.13 13.02
N PHE A 29 -7.00 10.26 11.72
CA PHE A 29 -5.79 10.93 11.26
C PHE A 29 -6.03 12.43 11.02
N PRO A 30 -5.04 13.29 11.32
CA PRO A 30 -5.07 14.71 10.96
C PRO A 30 -5.26 14.91 9.45
N ASP A 31 -6.02 15.93 9.03
CA ASP A 31 -6.31 16.21 7.61
C ASP A 31 -5.04 16.30 6.74
N VAL A 32 -3.97 16.89 7.29
CA VAL A 32 -2.67 17.05 6.62
C VAL A 32 -2.03 15.73 6.21
N LEU A 33 -2.33 14.64 6.93
CA LEU A 33 -1.82 13.29 6.71
C LEU A 33 -2.86 12.35 6.09
N ARG A 34 -4.15 12.63 6.25
CA ARG A 34 -5.24 11.73 5.85
C ARG A 34 -5.31 11.54 4.34
N ASN A 35 -5.48 10.29 3.90
CA ASN A 35 -5.65 9.92 2.49
C ASN A 35 -7.12 9.60 2.19
N GLU A 36 -8.01 10.59 2.38
CA GLU A 36 -9.46 10.37 2.43
C GLU A 36 -9.81 9.21 3.38
N ASP A 37 -10.54 8.20 2.87
CA ASP A 37 -11.00 7.03 3.60
C ASP A 37 -10.02 5.83 3.48
N TRP A 38 -8.81 6.03 2.95
CA TRP A 38 -7.83 4.96 2.79
C TRP A 38 -7.08 4.66 4.09
N ASN A 39 -7.03 3.38 4.44
CA ASN A 39 -6.21 2.83 5.49
C ASN A 39 -5.18 1.83 4.98
N TYR A 40 -4.12 1.66 5.76
CA TYR A 40 -2.93 0.90 5.41
C TYR A 40 -2.62 -0.07 6.54
N ALA A 41 -2.27 -1.30 6.20
CA ALA A 41 -1.88 -2.30 7.17
C ALA A 41 -0.75 -3.16 6.63
N VAL A 42 0.07 -3.66 7.54
CA VAL A 42 1.09 -4.65 7.25
C VAL A 42 0.74 -5.90 8.05
N PHE A 43 0.79 -7.06 7.41
CA PHE A 43 0.47 -8.34 8.01
C PHE A 43 1.68 -9.27 7.97
N THR A 44 1.88 -10.03 9.03
CA THR A 44 2.84 -11.12 9.10
C THR A 44 2.43 -12.29 8.21
N LEU A 45 3.32 -13.29 8.06
CA LEU A 45 3.07 -14.45 7.18
C LEU A 45 1.88 -15.31 7.62
N ASP A 46 1.52 -15.27 8.90
CA ASP A 46 0.32 -15.87 9.50
C ASP A 46 -0.96 -15.02 9.30
N LYS A 47 -0.86 -13.94 8.51
CA LYS A 47 -1.95 -12.99 8.19
C LYS A 47 -2.50 -12.24 9.41
N LYS A 48 -1.69 -12.07 10.45
CA LYS A 48 -2.01 -11.19 11.60
C LYS A 48 -1.47 -9.78 11.37
N PRO A 49 -2.10 -8.73 11.92
CA PRO A 49 -1.53 -7.38 11.89
C PRO A 49 -0.14 -7.37 12.53
N ARG A 50 0.83 -6.76 11.85
CA ARG A 50 2.20 -6.62 12.37
C ARG A 50 2.22 -5.49 13.41
N ALA A 51 2.59 -5.83 14.64
CA ALA A 51 2.69 -4.87 15.73
C ALA A 51 3.80 -3.82 15.48
N GLY A 52 3.60 -2.61 15.98
CA GLY A 52 4.59 -1.52 15.95
C GLY A 52 4.76 -0.83 14.60
N VAL A 53 3.89 -1.11 13.62
CA VAL A 53 3.93 -0.43 12.32
C VAL A 53 3.39 0.99 12.46
N ASN A 54 4.18 1.97 12.02
CA ASN A 54 3.78 3.37 11.99
C ASN A 54 3.02 3.68 10.69
N GLN A 55 1.69 3.76 10.77
CA GLN A 55 0.85 4.02 9.61
C GLN A 55 1.07 5.41 8.98
N ALA A 56 1.62 6.37 9.74
CA ALA A 56 1.89 7.72 9.23
C ALA A 56 2.87 7.73 8.05
N GLU A 57 3.80 6.76 7.99
CA GLU A 57 4.74 6.62 6.87
C GLU A 57 4.04 6.24 5.57
N CYS A 58 3.07 5.31 5.66
CA CYS A 58 2.26 4.91 4.52
C CYS A 58 1.39 6.08 4.05
N LEU A 59 0.72 6.75 4.99
CA LEU A 59 -0.11 7.91 4.72
C LEU A 59 0.67 9.02 4.01
N ALA A 60 1.83 9.43 4.56
CA ALA A 60 2.66 10.49 4.00
C ALA A 60 3.20 10.17 2.60
N CYS A 61 3.68 8.94 2.38
CA CYS A 61 4.21 8.53 1.07
C CYS A 61 3.12 8.52 -0.02
N HIS A 62 1.90 8.12 0.35
CA HIS A 62 0.78 8.06 -0.57
C HIS A 62 0.03 9.40 -0.72
N LYS A 63 0.16 10.34 0.22
CA LYS A 63 -0.55 11.63 0.23
C LYS A 63 -0.41 12.44 -1.08
N PRO A 64 0.77 12.53 -1.74
CA PRO A 64 0.93 13.26 -3.00
C PRO A 64 0.18 12.66 -4.20
N LEU A 65 -0.41 11.48 -4.06
CA LEU A 65 -1.15 10.76 -5.10
C LEU A 65 -2.67 11.00 -5.02
N ASP A 66 -3.11 12.10 -4.40
CA ASP A 66 -4.52 12.49 -4.28
C ASP A 66 -5.29 12.46 -5.62
N LYS A 67 -4.62 12.83 -6.72
CA LYS A 67 -5.18 12.81 -8.09
C LYS A 67 -5.37 11.42 -8.70
N VAL A 68 -4.91 10.36 -8.04
CA VAL A 68 -5.03 8.96 -8.49
C VAL A 68 -5.50 8.05 -7.35
N SER A 69 -6.38 8.57 -6.50
CA SER A 69 -6.95 7.84 -5.35
C SER A 69 -5.86 7.22 -4.47
N TYR A 70 -4.75 7.94 -4.27
CA TYR A 70 -3.64 7.52 -3.41
C TYR A 70 -2.96 6.21 -3.85
N THR A 71 -3.12 5.78 -5.11
CA THR A 71 -2.58 4.50 -5.61
C THR A 71 -1.63 4.70 -6.80
N PHE A 72 -0.49 4.02 -6.77
CA PHE A 72 0.53 4.12 -7.82
C PHE A 72 0.17 3.40 -9.12
N THR A 73 -0.75 2.43 -9.05
CA THR A 73 -1.04 1.48 -10.14
C THR A 73 -2.37 1.73 -10.83
N LEU A 74 -3.22 2.65 -10.33
CA LEU A 74 -4.59 2.82 -10.84
C LEU A 74 -4.60 3.14 -12.33
N LYS A 75 -3.74 4.05 -12.81
CA LYS A 75 -3.67 4.39 -14.23
C LYS A 75 -3.33 3.17 -15.08
N GLN A 76 -2.29 2.42 -14.70
CA GLN A 76 -1.82 1.24 -15.40
C GLN A 76 -2.88 0.13 -15.42
N LEU A 77 -3.60 -0.06 -14.32
CA LEU A 77 -4.69 -1.03 -14.23
C LEU A 77 -5.89 -0.62 -15.08
N THR A 78 -6.26 0.66 -15.10
CA THR A 78 -7.33 1.18 -15.96
C THR A 78 -6.96 1.02 -17.44
N GLU A 79 -5.71 1.32 -17.82
CA GLU A 79 -5.21 1.15 -19.19
C GLU A 79 -5.16 -0.33 -19.60
N ALA A 80 -4.70 -1.22 -18.71
CA ALA A 80 -4.64 -2.66 -18.97
C ALA A 80 -6.02 -3.30 -19.15
N LYS A 81 -7.06 -2.76 -18.51
CA LYS A 81 -8.45 -3.24 -18.64
C LYS A 81 -9.07 -2.95 -20.02
N GLY A 82 -8.41 -2.14 -20.85
CA GLY A 82 -8.81 -1.83 -22.23
C GLY A 82 -8.23 -2.77 -23.29
N ARG A 83 -7.58 -3.89 -22.91
CA ARG A 83 -7.12 -4.96 -23.81
C ARG A 83 -7.95 -6.22 -23.66
#